data_AF-A0A914PLP1-F1
#
_entry.id   AF-A0A914PLP1-F1
#
_cell.length_a   1.000
_cell.length_b   1.000
_cell.length_c   1.000
_cell.angle_alpha   90.00
_cell.angle_beta   90.00
_cell.angle_gamma   90.00
#
_symmetry.space_group_name_H-M   'P 1'
#
loop_
_entity.id
_entity.type
_entity.pdbx_description
1 polymer ?
#
loop_
_entity_poly.entity_id
_entity_poly.type
_entity_poly.pdbx_seq_one_letter_code
_entity_poly.pdbx_strand_id
1 'polypeptide(L)'
;MSERNTALIVDDRWTSRDVYCTFGAIQFFAKYAHCVTMDVQIAELLIVGCSTMKLSRWHAFECYVNAVGLIAGDELHMKLSKSPPPKPALFSNAKEITVRALITDLSHLSRIPDYSVGVEALFNSNTIELFRINIIDNSTQCRSELGSNVRLIRRPHKHLHIFKKWLKANELREKYAQQHS
;
A
#
# COMPACT_ATOMS: atom_id res chain seq x y z
N MET A 1 -15.28 19.64 18.47
CA MET A 1 -14.76 19.69 17.09
C MET A 1 -15.54 18.65 16.29
N SER A 2 -16.16 19.04 15.18
CA SER A 2 -16.82 18.08 14.28
C SER A 2 -15.74 17.32 13.53
N GLU A 3 -15.59 16.02 13.78
CA GLU A 3 -14.72 15.16 12.96
C GLU A 3 -15.25 15.17 11.52
N ARG A 4 -14.43 15.68 10.59
CA ARG A 4 -14.75 15.66 9.16
C ARG A 4 -14.04 14.47 8.55
N ASN A 5 -14.73 13.35 8.50
CA ASN A 5 -14.22 12.11 7.93
C ASN A 5 -14.65 12.01 6.46
N THR A 6 -13.75 11.57 5.60
CA THR A 6 -14.04 11.26 4.19
C THR A 6 -13.64 9.81 3.96
N ALA A 7 -14.56 9.01 3.44
CA ALA A 7 -14.31 7.65 3.04
C ALA A 7 -14.34 7.57 1.51
N LEU A 8 -13.29 6.99 0.93
CA LEU A 8 -13.24 6.64 -0.48
C LEU A 8 -13.28 5.11 -0.56
N ILE A 9 -14.27 4.58 -1.26
CA ILE A 9 -14.46 3.15 -1.46
C ILE A 9 -14.38 2.89 -2.95
N VAL A 10 -13.56 1.92 -3.32
CA VAL A 10 -13.35 1.49 -4.70
C VAL A 10 -13.71 0.02 -4.77
N ASP A 11 -14.46 -0.33 -5.81
CA ASP A 11 -14.83 -1.71 -6.11
C ASP A 11 -13.58 -2.54 -6.46
N ASP A 12 -13.58 -3.83 -6.14
CA ASP A 12 -12.47 -4.74 -6.46
C ASP A 12 -12.27 -4.90 -7.98
N ARG A 13 -13.32 -4.62 -8.77
CA ARG A 13 -13.31 -4.59 -10.24
C ARG A 13 -13.10 -3.18 -10.79
N TRP A 14 -12.16 -2.44 -10.22
CA TRP A 14 -11.76 -1.13 -10.73
C TRP A 14 -11.33 -1.17 -12.21
N THR A 15 -11.86 -0.23 -12.98
CA THR A 15 -11.39 0.06 -14.33
C THR A 15 -10.19 1.00 -14.27
N SER A 16 -9.48 1.14 -15.40
CA SER A 16 -8.40 2.13 -15.49
C SER A 16 -8.90 3.55 -15.18
N ARG A 17 -10.15 3.88 -15.52
CA ARG A 17 -10.75 5.18 -15.17
C ARG A 17 -10.89 5.35 -13.66
N ASP A 18 -11.35 4.31 -12.96
CA ASP A 18 -11.53 4.34 -11.50
C ASP A 18 -10.20 4.55 -10.78
N VAL A 19 -9.10 3.99 -11.30
CA VAL A 19 -7.74 4.23 -10.79
C VAL A 19 -7.38 5.72 -10.84
N TYR A 20 -7.59 6.38 -11.98
CA TYR A 20 -7.29 7.81 -12.12
C TYR A 20 -8.21 8.67 -11.24
N CYS A 21 -9.51 8.37 -11.21
CA CYS A 21 -10.48 9.09 -10.38
C CYS A 21 -10.15 8.95 -8.89
N THR A 22 -9.82 7.75 -8.43
CA THR A 22 -9.43 7.46 -7.05
C THR A 22 -8.16 8.20 -6.67
N PHE A 23 -7.11 8.12 -7.49
CA PHE A 23 -5.87 8.82 -7.22
C PHE A 23 -6.07 10.34 -7.18
N GLY A 24 -6.83 10.90 -8.13
CA GLY A 24 -7.18 12.32 -8.15
C GLY A 24 -7.98 12.76 -6.91
N ALA A 25 -8.95 11.95 -6.47
CA ALA A 25 -9.71 12.20 -5.25
C ALA A 25 -8.79 12.20 -4.01
N ILE A 26 -7.89 11.21 -3.89
CA ILE A 26 -6.93 11.16 -2.78
C ILE A 26 -6.03 12.39 -2.80
N GLN A 27 -5.47 12.77 -3.95
CA GLN A 27 -4.64 13.98 -4.07
C GLN A 27 -5.37 15.25 -3.62
N PHE A 28 -6.67 15.36 -3.91
CA PHE A 28 -7.47 16.50 -3.47
C PHE A 28 -7.59 16.58 -1.94
N PHE A 29 -7.87 15.46 -1.28
CA PHE A 29 -8.06 15.39 0.17
C PHE A 29 -6.76 15.31 0.99
N ALA A 30 -5.68 14.80 0.40
CA ALA A 30 -4.45 14.44 1.12
C ALA A 30 -3.84 15.61 1.90
N LYS A 31 -3.91 16.83 1.37
CA LYS A 31 -3.42 18.05 2.04
C LYS A 31 -4.19 18.43 3.32
N TYR A 32 -5.38 17.88 3.54
CA TYR A 32 -6.19 18.14 4.72
C TYR A 32 -6.18 16.97 5.73
N ALA A 33 -5.65 15.81 5.32
CA ALA A 33 -5.72 14.60 6.10
C ALA A 33 -4.66 14.61 7.21
N HIS A 34 -5.12 14.40 8.45
CA HIS A 34 -4.27 14.21 9.63
C HIS A 34 -4.16 12.74 10.00
N CYS A 35 -5.25 11.99 9.87
CA CYS A 35 -5.31 10.56 10.09
C CYS A 35 -5.71 9.86 8.81
N VAL A 36 -4.90 8.93 8.32
CA VAL A 36 -5.14 8.21 7.07
C VAL A 36 -5.15 6.73 7.37
N THR A 37 -6.23 6.05 6.98
CA THR A 37 -6.28 4.58 6.97
C THR A 37 -6.58 4.13 5.55
N MET A 38 -5.79 3.21 5.03
CA MET A 38 -5.92 2.71 3.66
C MET A 38 -5.59 1.22 3.58
N ASP A 39 -6.13 0.54 2.57
CA ASP A 39 -5.73 -0.82 2.24
C ASP A 39 -4.41 -0.82 1.44
N VAL A 40 -3.68 -1.92 1.50
CA VAL A 40 -2.33 -2.02 0.93
C VAL A 40 -2.28 -1.79 -0.57
N GLN A 41 -3.31 -2.18 -1.32
CA GLN A 41 -3.46 -1.90 -2.75
C GLN A 41 -3.56 -0.40 -3.02
N ILE A 42 -4.25 0.34 -2.14
CA ILE A 42 -4.29 1.81 -2.20
C ILE A 42 -2.93 2.38 -1.85
N ALA A 43 -2.23 1.85 -0.82
CA ALA A 43 -0.88 2.29 -0.51
C ALA A 43 0.07 2.13 -1.72
N GLU A 44 -0.01 0.99 -2.42
CA GLU A 44 0.75 0.76 -3.65
C GLU A 44 0.36 1.73 -4.77
N LEU A 45 -0.94 1.95 -5.01
CA LEU A 45 -1.43 2.95 -5.97
C LEU A 45 -0.81 4.33 -5.71
N LEU A 46 -0.76 4.77 -4.45
CA LEU A 46 -0.22 6.08 -4.09
C LEU A 46 1.27 6.17 -4.39
N ILE A 47 2.03 5.13 -4.08
CA ILE A 47 3.45 5.05 -4.42
C ILE A 47 3.65 5.09 -5.94
N VAL A 48 2.84 4.34 -6.68
CA VAL A 48 2.87 4.35 -8.14
C VAL A 48 2.53 5.73 -8.70
N GLY A 49 1.52 6.41 -8.16
CA GLY A 49 1.15 7.76 -8.56
C GLY A 49 2.20 8.82 -8.24
N CYS A 50 3.07 8.55 -7.26
CA CYS A 50 4.25 9.36 -6.96
C CYS A 50 5.46 9.01 -7.85
N SER A 51 5.46 7.86 -8.54
CA SER A 51 6.57 7.36 -9.35
C SER A 51 6.60 7.93 -10.77
N THR A 52 7.53 7.44 -11.60
CA THR A 52 7.57 7.73 -13.05
C THR A 52 6.66 6.79 -13.88
N MET A 53 6.00 5.81 -13.25
CA MET A 53 5.11 4.87 -13.92
C MET A 53 3.73 5.48 -14.18
N LYS A 54 3.17 5.21 -15.36
CA LYS A 54 1.79 5.55 -15.69
C LYS A 54 0.84 4.63 -14.90
N LEU A 55 -0.19 5.20 -14.27
CA LEU A 55 -1.21 4.45 -13.54
C LEU A 55 -1.88 3.36 -14.41
N SER A 56 -2.13 3.64 -15.69
CA SER A 56 -2.68 2.65 -16.62
C SER A 56 -1.79 1.42 -16.81
N ARG A 57 -0.46 1.59 -16.78
CA ARG A 57 0.50 0.50 -16.92
C ARG A 57 0.50 -0.39 -15.68
N TRP A 58 0.44 0.24 -14.50
CA TRP A 58 0.33 -0.48 -13.24
C TRP A 58 -1.00 -1.22 -13.13
N HIS A 59 -2.12 -0.59 -13.51
CA HIS A 59 -3.43 -1.24 -13.51
C HIS A 59 -3.45 -2.49 -14.40
N ALA A 60 -2.86 -2.41 -15.60
CA ALA A 60 -2.70 -3.58 -16.47
C ALA A 60 -1.87 -4.70 -15.84
N PHE A 61 -0.83 -4.34 -15.08
CA PHE A 61 -0.03 -5.30 -14.32
C PHE A 61 -0.82 -5.95 -13.17
N GLU A 62 -1.59 -5.16 -12.41
CA GLU A 62 -2.50 -5.68 -11.38
C GLU A 62 -3.53 -6.66 -11.96
N CYS A 63 -4.13 -6.33 -13.12
CA CYS A 63 -5.01 -7.26 -13.82
C CYS A 63 -4.30 -8.56 -14.22
N TYR A 64 -3.05 -8.49 -14.66
CA TYR A 64 -2.25 -9.67 -15.00
C TYR A 64 -1.92 -10.53 -13.78
N VAL A 65 -1.49 -9.91 -12.68
CA VAL A 65 -1.22 -10.59 -11.39
C VAL A 65 -2.47 -11.33 -10.91
N ASN A 66 -3.63 -10.68 -10.98
CA ASN A 66 -4.90 -11.30 -10.59
C ASN A 66 -5.26 -12.47 -11.51
N ALA A 67 -4.99 -12.37 -12.82
CA ALA A 67 -5.27 -13.43 -13.77
C ALA A 67 -4.38 -14.68 -13.60
N VAL A 68 -3.10 -14.52 -13.23
CA VAL A 68 -2.20 -15.66 -12.96
C VAL A 68 -2.43 -16.31 -11.59
N GLY A 69 -3.17 -15.62 -10.71
CA GLY A 69 -3.52 -16.09 -9.38
C GLY A 69 -2.44 -15.84 -8.32
N LEU A 70 -2.85 -15.91 -7.05
CA LEU A 70 -2.07 -15.47 -5.88
C LEU A 70 -0.67 -16.06 -5.78
N ILE A 71 -0.50 -17.36 -6.08
CA ILE A 71 0.78 -18.06 -5.89
C ILE A 71 1.82 -17.62 -6.92
N ALA A 72 1.43 -17.55 -8.19
CA ALA A 72 2.33 -17.10 -9.25
C ALA A 72 2.53 -15.57 -9.19
N GLY A 73 1.51 -14.83 -8.76
CA GLY A 73 1.52 -13.38 -8.62
C GLY A 73 2.40 -12.84 -7.49
N ASP A 74 2.67 -13.63 -6.45
CA ASP A 74 3.47 -13.23 -5.28
C ASP A 74 4.90 -12.83 -5.65
N GLU A 75 5.48 -13.45 -6.69
CA GLU A 75 6.84 -13.18 -7.16
C GLU A 75 6.90 -12.18 -8.34
N LEU A 76 5.75 -11.71 -8.82
CA LEU A 76 5.70 -10.74 -9.91
C LEU A 76 5.91 -9.32 -9.39
N HIS A 77 6.88 -8.63 -9.98
CA HIS A 77 7.27 -7.27 -9.60
C HIS A 77 7.51 -6.42 -10.84
N MET A 78 7.13 -5.15 -10.78
CA MET A 78 7.50 -4.13 -11.76
C MET A 78 8.58 -3.23 -11.19
N LYS A 79 9.78 -3.26 -11.78
CA LYS A 79 10.91 -2.44 -11.35
C LYS A 79 11.05 -1.20 -12.20
N LEU A 80 11.14 -0.06 -11.53
CA LEU A 80 11.57 1.20 -12.13
C LEU A 80 13.04 1.43 -11.80
N SER A 81 13.76 2.05 -12.72
CA SER A 81 15.17 2.42 -12.56
C SER A 81 15.37 3.92 -12.32
N LYS A 82 14.32 4.72 -12.51
CA LYS A 82 14.36 6.18 -12.41
C LYS A 82 13.49 6.64 -11.25
N SER A 83 14.10 7.31 -10.28
CA SER A 83 13.38 8.05 -9.26
C SER A 83 12.65 9.25 -9.87
N PRO A 84 11.46 9.59 -9.39
CA PRO A 84 10.78 10.83 -9.76
C PRO A 84 11.57 12.04 -9.21
N PRO A 85 11.37 13.24 -9.78
CA PRO A 85 11.88 14.46 -9.17
C PRO A 85 11.27 14.68 -7.77
N PRO A 86 11.97 15.36 -6.86
CA PRO A 86 11.47 15.65 -5.53
C PRO A 86 10.13 16.41 -5.60
N LYS A 87 9.14 15.96 -4.84
CA LYS A 87 7.84 16.61 -4.67
C LYS A 87 7.50 16.70 -3.18
N PRO A 88 6.65 17.64 -2.76
CA PRO A 88 6.10 17.62 -1.42
C PRO A 88 5.41 16.29 -1.13
N ALA A 89 5.51 15.84 0.12
CA ALA A 89 4.82 14.64 0.58
C ALA A 89 3.31 14.74 0.29
N LEU A 90 2.73 13.65 -0.23
CA LEU A 90 1.30 13.58 -0.55
C LEU A 90 0.45 13.93 0.67
N PHE A 91 0.75 13.32 1.82
CA PHE A 91 0.10 13.59 3.09
C PHE A 91 0.97 14.49 3.97
N SER A 92 1.20 15.72 3.52
CA SER A 92 2.10 16.67 4.20
C SER A 92 1.70 16.98 5.65
N ASN A 93 0.42 16.86 6.00
CA ASN A 93 -0.13 17.17 7.32
C ASN A 93 -0.51 15.91 8.12
N ALA A 94 -0.26 14.72 7.59
CA ALA A 94 -0.59 13.49 8.31
C ALA A 94 0.27 13.32 9.57
N LYS A 95 -0.42 12.96 10.64
CA LYS A 95 0.12 12.58 11.94
C LYS A 95 0.05 11.08 12.14
N GLU A 96 -1.00 10.45 11.63
CA GLU A 96 -1.20 9.01 11.71
C GLU A 96 -1.47 8.41 10.33
N ILE A 97 -0.74 7.35 9.99
CA ILE A 97 -1.00 6.55 8.79
C ILE A 97 -1.12 5.09 9.20
N THR A 98 -2.22 4.45 8.81
CA THR A 98 -2.44 3.01 8.99
C THR A 98 -2.61 2.35 7.62
N VAL A 99 -1.74 1.40 7.30
CA VAL A 99 -1.86 0.51 6.13
C VAL A 99 -2.43 -0.82 6.61
N ARG A 100 -3.59 -1.19 6.08
CA ARG A 100 -4.22 -2.49 6.32
C ARG A 100 -3.85 -3.46 5.21
N ALA A 101 -3.46 -4.67 5.57
CA ALA A 101 -3.14 -5.71 4.60
C ALA A 101 -3.74 -7.04 5.04
N LEU A 102 -4.47 -7.70 4.14
CA LEU A 102 -4.79 -9.11 4.29
C LEU A 102 -3.50 -9.92 4.12
N ILE A 103 -3.44 -11.11 4.74
CA ILE A 103 -2.30 -12.02 4.56
C ILE A 103 -2.07 -12.38 3.07
N THR A 104 -3.15 -12.46 2.28
CA THR A 104 -3.09 -12.74 0.83
C THR A 104 -2.50 -11.59 0.01
N ASP A 105 -2.47 -10.38 0.57
CA ASP A 105 -2.16 -9.14 -0.14
C ASP A 105 -0.79 -8.58 0.29
N LEU A 106 0.00 -9.34 1.04
CA LEU A 106 1.29 -8.88 1.54
C LEU A 106 2.31 -8.66 0.41
N SER A 107 2.14 -9.27 -0.75
CA SER A 107 2.99 -9.06 -1.93
C SER A 107 3.08 -7.59 -2.35
N HIS A 108 1.97 -6.85 -2.25
CA HIS A 108 1.89 -5.41 -2.51
C HIS A 108 2.92 -4.61 -1.68
N LEU A 109 3.12 -4.96 -0.41
CA LEU A 109 4.12 -4.32 0.45
C LEU A 109 5.55 -4.49 -0.10
N SER A 110 5.86 -5.64 -0.68
CA SER A 110 7.18 -5.89 -1.25
C SER A 110 7.40 -5.29 -2.64
N ARG A 111 6.33 -4.91 -3.35
CA ARG A 111 6.39 -4.21 -4.64
C ARG A 111 6.64 -2.71 -4.48
N ILE A 112 6.16 -2.11 -3.39
CA ILE A 112 6.32 -0.66 -3.10
C ILE A 112 7.75 -0.15 -3.35
N PRO A 113 8.82 -0.80 -2.85
CA PRO A 113 10.19 -0.30 -3.04
C PRO A 113 10.68 -0.35 -4.50
N ASP A 114 10.10 -1.22 -5.34
CA ASP A 114 10.52 -1.38 -6.74
C ASP A 114 10.07 -0.23 -7.65
N TYR A 115 9.16 0.64 -7.16
CA TYR A 115 8.73 1.84 -7.88
C TYR A 115 9.72 3.02 -7.76
N SER A 116 10.89 2.83 -7.12
CA SER A 116 11.93 3.87 -7.01
C SER A 116 11.41 5.18 -6.38
N VAL A 117 10.45 5.07 -5.47
CA VAL A 117 9.87 6.18 -4.71
C VAL A 117 10.27 6.01 -3.25
N GLY A 118 10.84 7.05 -2.64
CA GLY A 118 11.14 7.04 -1.22
C GLY A 118 9.91 7.35 -0.35
N VAL A 119 10.02 7.02 0.94
CA VAL A 119 8.94 7.22 1.93
C VAL A 119 8.53 8.69 2.06
N GLU A 120 9.45 9.62 1.82
CA GLU A 120 9.24 11.06 1.85
C GLU A 120 8.21 11.56 0.84
N ALA A 121 7.91 10.77 -0.20
CA ALA A 121 6.83 11.09 -1.14
C ALA A 121 5.44 10.90 -0.50
N LEU A 122 5.33 10.09 0.55
CA LEU A 122 4.05 9.77 1.19
C LEU A 122 3.78 10.70 2.39
N PHE A 123 4.75 10.85 3.28
CA PHE A 123 4.62 11.65 4.50
C PHE A 123 5.96 12.24 4.95
N ASN A 124 5.91 13.22 5.85
CA ASN A 124 7.10 13.78 6.47
C ASN A 124 7.39 13.05 7.80
N SER A 125 8.56 12.39 7.89
CA SER A 125 8.97 11.62 9.07
C SER A 125 9.17 12.47 10.34
N ASN A 126 9.38 13.77 10.20
CA ASN A 126 9.49 14.68 11.33
C ASN A 126 8.12 14.99 11.96
N THR A 127 7.06 15.02 11.16
CA THR A 127 5.71 15.39 11.62
C THR A 127 4.84 14.19 11.95
N ILE A 128 5.14 13.01 11.39
CA ILE A 128 4.43 11.78 11.70
C ILE A 128 4.61 11.45 13.19
N GLU A 129 3.51 11.02 13.80
CA GLU A 129 3.43 10.57 15.19
C GLU A 129 3.24 9.06 15.25
N LEU A 130 2.54 8.48 14.26
CA LEU A 130 2.35 7.05 14.14
C LEU A 130 2.25 6.56 12.69
N PHE A 131 3.04 5.54 12.36
CA PHE A 131 2.87 4.71 11.18
C PHE A 131 2.56 3.28 11.62
N ARG A 132 1.41 2.76 11.20
CA ARG A 132 0.91 1.44 11.61
C ARG A 132 0.73 0.54 10.39
N ILE A 133 1.22 -0.69 10.49
CA ILE A 133 0.80 -1.78 9.61
C ILE A 133 -0.16 -2.67 10.40
N ASN A 134 -1.40 -2.81 9.94
CA ASN A 134 -2.37 -3.74 10.50
C ASN A 134 -2.53 -4.95 9.57
N ILE A 135 -2.11 -6.13 10.03
CA ILE A 135 -2.21 -7.38 9.28
C ILE A 135 -3.50 -8.07 9.70
N ILE A 136 -4.38 -8.33 8.74
CA ILE A 136 -5.71 -8.90 8.97
C ILE A 136 -5.70 -10.37 8.54
N ASP A 137 -6.02 -11.27 9.46
CA ASP A 137 -6.10 -12.71 9.19
C ASP A 137 -7.56 -13.18 9.02
N ASN A 138 -8.02 -13.30 7.77
CA ASN A 138 -9.35 -13.84 7.45
C ASN A 138 -9.33 -15.37 7.20
N SER A 139 -8.38 -16.11 7.79
CA SER A 139 -8.21 -17.57 7.57
C SER A 139 -9.43 -18.45 7.92
N THR A 140 -10.48 -17.90 8.54
CA THR A 140 -11.75 -18.58 8.76
C THR A 140 -12.68 -18.56 7.53
N GLN A 141 -12.59 -17.58 6.63
CA GLN A 141 -13.39 -17.51 5.39
C GLN A 141 -12.74 -18.24 4.19
N CYS A 142 -11.41 -18.26 4.10
CA CYS A 142 -10.69 -18.86 2.96
C CYS A 142 -10.54 -20.40 3.00
N ARG A 143 -11.06 -21.09 4.03
CA ARG A 143 -10.97 -22.56 4.13
C ARG A 143 -11.83 -23.30 3.10
N SER A 144 -12.79 -22.64 2.45
CA SER A 144 -13.70 -23.28 1.50
C SER A 144 -13.11 -23.46 0.10
N GLU A 145 -12.10 -22.67 -0.31
CA GLU A 145 -11.64 -22.65 -1.71
C GLU A 145 -10.17 -23.05 -1.91
N LEU A 146 -9.34 -23.04 -0.86
CA LEU A 146 -7.91 -23.35 -0.95
C LEU A 146 -7.53 -24.57 -0.11
N GLY A 147 -7.82 -25.76 -0.63
CA GLY A 147 -7.21 -27.01 -0.14
C GLY A 147 -5.68 -26.93 -0.19
N SER A 148 -5.03 -27.42 0.88
CA SER A 148 -3.58 -27.74 1.08
C SER A 148 -2.48 -26.72 0.69
N ASN A 149 -2.74 -25.71 -0.13
CA ASN A 149 -1.77 -24.74 -0.66
C ASN A 149 -1.54 -23.50 0.21
N VAL A 150 -2.32 -23.35 1.29
CA VAL A 150 -2.19 -22.28 2.31
C VAL A 150 -0.79 -22.24 2.94
N ARG A 151 -0.02 -23.33 2.87
CA ARG A 151 1.36 -23.38 3.40
C ARG A 151 2.37 -22.56 2.59
N LEU A 152 2.10 -22.25 1.33
CA LEU A 152 3.01 -21.44 0.48
C LEU A 152 2.81 -19.93 0.67
N ILE A 153 1.64 -19.50 1.15
CA ILE A 153 1.30 -18.10 1.53
C ILE A 153 2.09 -17.66 2.79
N ARG A 154 2.89 -18.55 3.39
CA ARG A 154 3.59 -18.40 4.67
C ARG A 154 4.91 -17.64 4.61
N ARG A 155 5.10 -16.68 3.68
CA ARG A 155 6.23 -15.73 3.77
C ARG A 155 5.81 -14.31 4.19
N PRO A 156 4.86 -14.10 5.12
CA PRO A 156 4.47 -12.75 5.53
C PRO A 156 5.69 -11.96 6.04
N HIS A 157 6.63 -12.66 6.71
CA HIS A 157 7.88 -12.08 7.19
C HIS A 157 8.77 -11.49 6.07
N LYS A 158 8.79 -12.08 4.87
CA LYS A 158 9.61 -11.58 3.75
C LYS A 158 9.08 -10.23 3.26
N HIS A 159 7.79 -10.14 2.93
CA HIS A 159 7.24 -8.91 2.37
C HIS A 159 7.24 -7.77 3.39
N LEU A 160 6.90 -8.08 4.65
CA LEU A 160 7.00 -7.13 5.76
C LEU A 160 8.43 -6.66 5.98
N HIS A 161 9.41 -7.56 5.91
CA HIS A 161 10.82 -7.18 6.07
C HIS A 161 11.27 -6.22 4.96
N ILE A 162 10.95 -6.52 3.70
CA ILE A 162 11.25 -5.66 2.54
C ILE A 162 10.63 -4.27 2.74
N PHE A 163 9.34 -4.22 3.08
CA PHE A 163 8.63 -2.97 3.28
C PHE A 163 9.16 -2.18 4.47
N LYS A 164 9.42 -2.82 5.62
CA LYS A 164 9.98 -2.15 6.80
C LYS A 164 11.36 -1.54 6.53
N LYS A 165 12.18 -2.20 5.70
CA LYS A 165 13.47 -1.65 5.27
C LYS A 165 13.27 -0.38 4.43
N TRP A 166 12.33 -0.41 3.49
CA TRP A 166 11.98 0.77 2.67
C TRP A 166 11.38 1.92 3.49
N LEU A 167 10.47 1.61 4.42
CA LEU A 167 9.85 2.56 5.34
C LEU A 167 10.86 3.16 6.32
N LYS A 168 12.04 2.57 6.44
CA LYS A 168 13.04 2.89 7.48
C LYS A 168 12.43 2.78 8.88
N ALA A 169 11.71 1.68 9.14
CA ALA A 169 10.96 1.48 10.38
C ALA A 169 11.83 1.63 11.65
N ASN A 170 13.12 1.32 11.58
CA ASN A 170 14.06 1.51 12.68
C ASN A 170 14.30 3.00 13.03
N GLU A 171 14.20 3.90 12.06
CA GLU A 171 14.32 5.35 12.25
C GLU A 171 13.04 5.95 12.86
N LEU A 172 11.89 5.29 12.67
CA LEU A 172 10.61 5.71 13.25
C LEU A 172 10.51 5.37 14.75
N ARG A 173 11.28 4.41 15.26
CA ARG A 173 11.31 4.03 16.69
C ARG A 173 9.90 3.78 17.24
N GLU A 174 9.50 4.49 18.31
CA GLU A 174 8.17 4.41 18.92
C GLU A 174 7.02 4.86 18.00
N LYS A 175 7.33 5.58 16.90
CA LYS A 175 6.34 6.01 15.90
C LYS A 175 5.97 4.90 14.91
N TYR A 176 6.56 3.72 15.00
CA TYR A 176 6.16 2.57 14.17
C TYR A 176 5.45 1.51 15.02
N ALA A 177 4.29 1.04 14.54
CA ALA A 177 3.55 -0.06 15.13
C ALA A 177 3.20 -1.13 14.10
N GLN A 178 3.25 -2.40 14.52
CA GLN A 178 2.72 -3.52 13.76
C GLN A 178 1.65 -4.21 14.61
N GLN A 179 0.46 -4.39 14.05
CA GLN A 179 -0.69 -5.01 14.70
C GLN A 179 -1.16 -6.21 13.87
N HIS A 180 -1.74 -7.19 14.56
CA HIS A 180 -2.37 -8.36 13.98
C HIS A 180 -3.80 -8.40 14.47
N SER A 181 -4.78 -8.38 13.55
CA SER A 181 -6.22 -8.39 13.84
C SER A 181 -6.90 -9.61 13.23
#